data_AF-A0A841PFQ2-F1
#
_entry.id   AF-A0A841PFQ2-F1
#
_cell.length_a   1.000
_cell.length_b   1.000
_cell.length_c   1.000
_cell.angle_alpha   90.00
_cell.angle_beta   90.00
_cell.angle_gamma   90.00
#
_symmetry.space_group_name_H-M   'P 1'
#
loop_
_entity.id
_entity.type
_entity.pdbx_description
1 polymer ?
#
loop_
_entity_poly.entity_id
_entity_poly.type
_entity_poly.pdbx_seq_one_letter_code
_entity_poly.pdbx_strand_id
1 'polypeptide(L)'
;MLDVYDGDPTKTVRWWSGPSEPPRVCVWEITLKCDLGCRHCGSRAGAERPGELTLEEALDTVKQLAALGVREVTLIGGEAYLRDDWVDIASAITKAGMACTMVTGGYRLDDFRIQEALAAGIRRIGVSIDGIGATHDHLRGRIGSYEAALDAARRIMATGRIGLSVNTQINRLSLPELPALADLLVEIGASAWQVQLTVALGRAADRPDLLLQPYDMLNVMPMLARLKRTILEPGGVQLFPGNNIGYFGPHEPYLRYGGADGHTWSGCLAGQAALGLEADGTLKGCPSLPSADYGAGSVRTSTIEDMWRSSERIRGLGARTRSDLWGFCATCEHADRCKAGCTWTAHALFGRPGNNPFCHHRALTLAGQGLRERIRLVERAPGVPFDYGRFEIIEEPLDGEEGDQGGLEELAALATLLGAAGSGVWSNAGLRAATAKTAQPRHREAAP
;
A
#
# COMPACT_ATOMS: atom_id res chain seq x y z
N MET A 1 -25.42 -4.08 8.69
CA MET A 1 -24.26 -4.98 8.53
C MET A 1 -23.31 -4.30 7.57
N LEU A 2 -22.05 -4.04 7.97
CA LEU A 2 -21.10 -3.24 7.19
C LEU A 2 -19.93 -4.16 6.82
N ASP A 3 -19.83 -4.49 5.53
CA ASP A 3 -19.05 -5.58 4.95
C ASP A 3 -17.54 -5.37 5.11
N VAL A 4 -16.96 -6.09 6.07
CA VAL A 4 -15.59 -6.58 5.92
C VAL A 4 -15.64 -7.50 4.71
N TYR A 5 -14.79 -7.30 3.70
CA TYR A 5 -14.78 -8.14 2.50
C TYR A 5 -14.62 -9.60 2.91
N ASP A 6 -15.70 -10.36 2.74
CA ASP A 6 -15.82 -11.76 3.16
C ASP A 6 -15.26 -12.72 2.10
N GLY A 7 -14.85 -12.18 0.94
CA GLY A 7 -14.26 -12.95 -0.16
C GLY A 7 -15.24 -13.23 -1.27
N ASP A 8 -16.49 -12.76 -1.14
CA ASP A 8 -17.46 -12.81 -2.22
C ASP A 8 -17.14 -11.74 -3.27
N PRO A 9 -16.62 -12.11 -4.46
CA PRO A 9 -16.27 -11.15 -5.50
C PRO A 9 -17.46 -10.33 -6.00
N THR A 10 -18.70 -10.80 -5.75
CA THR A 10 -19.93 -10.12 -6.15
C THR A 10 -20.33 -8.97 -5.22
N LYS A 11 -19.82 -8.94 -3.98
CA LYS A 11 -20.07 -7.85 -3.03
C LYS A 11 -19.15 -6.68 -3.28
N THR A 12 -19.67 -5.56 -3.78
CA THR A 12 -18.86 -4.34 -3.96
C THR A 12 -18.43 -3.77 -2.60
N VAL A 13 -17.23 -4.11 -2.13
CA VAL A 13 -16.65 -3.46 -0.95
C VAL A 13 -15.97 -2.18 -1.38
N ARG A 14 -16.55 -1.04 -0.96
CA ARG A 14 -16.00 0.28 -1.22
C ARG A 14 -15.08 0.69 -0.08
N TRP A 15 -14.08 1.52 -0.38
CA TRP A 15 -13.38 2.22 0.69
C TRP A 15 -14.38 3.00 1.53
N TRP A 16 -14.20 2.87 2.84
CA TRP A 16 -14.91 3.58 3.89
C TRP A 16 -15.09 5.06 3.55
N SER A 17 -16.33 5.53 3.59
CA SER A 17 -16.67 6.91 3.21
C SER A 17 -16.49 7.90 4.37
N GLY A 18 -16.04 7.48 5.55
CA GLY A 18 -15.85 8.34 6.71
C GLY A 18 -15.18 7.65 7.91
N PRO A 19 -14.89 8.42 8.98
CA PRO A 19 -14.31 7.89 10.21
C PRO A 19 -15.24 6.87 10.88
N SER A 20 -14.67 5.99 11.70
CA SER A 20 -15.40 5.10 12.58
C SER A 20 -14.82 5.20 13.98
N GLU A 21 -15.63 5.46 14.99
CA GLU A 21 -15.17 5.38 16.38
C GLU A 21 -15.93 4.25 17.08
N PRO A 22 -15.25 3.22 17.61
CA PRO A 22 -13.79 3.00 17.64
C PRO A 22 -13.19 2.53 16.29
N PRO A 23 -11.84 2.47 16.15
CA PRO A 23 -11.18 1.95 14.96
C PRO A 23 -11.59 0.51 14.67
N ARG A 24 -11.84 0.19 13.40
CA ARG A 24 -12.39 -1.13 13.01
C ARG A 24 -11.32 -2.13 12.62
N VAL A 25 -10.14 -1.67 12.20
CA VAL A 25 -9.04 -2.53 11.73
C VAL A 25 -7.77 -2.25 12.52
N CYS A 26 -7.04 -3.29 12.90
CA CYS A 26 -5.68 -3.20 13.39
C CYS A 26 -4.75 -4.02 12.48
N VAL A 27 -3.66 -3.42 12.02
CA VAL A 27 -2.58 -4.14 11.34
C VAL A 27 -1.45 -4.36 12.34
N TRP A 28 -1.13 -5.62 12.63
CA TRP A 28 -0.23 -5.98 13.71
C TRP A 28 1.00 -6.74 13.19
N GLU A 29 2.16 -6.08 13.23
CA GLU A 29 3.48 -6.72 13.10
C GLU A 29 3.74 -7.51 14.39
N ILE A 30 3.59 -8.84 14.37
CA ILE A 30 3.78 -9.67 15.56
C ILE A 30 5.24 -10.09 15.79
N THR A 31 6.08 -9.95 14.76
CA THR A 31 7.53 -10.18 14.81
C THR A 31 8.22 -9.39 13.71
N LEU A 32 9.51 -9.06 13.84
CA LEU A 32 10.33 -8.49 12.77
C LEU A 32 11.17 -9.56 12.03
N LYS A 33 11.15 -10.83 12.50
CA LYS A 33 11.75 -11.96 11.79
C LYS A 33 11.18 -12.06 10.38
N CYS A 34 12.05 -12.27 9.39
CA CYS A 34 11.64 -12.45 8.00
C CYS A 34 12.59 -13.41 7.28
N ASP A 35 12.05 -14.25 6.41
CA ASP A 35 12.82 -15.18 5.57
C ASP A 35 13.02 -14.65 4.13
N LEU A 36 12.66 -13.38 3.91
CA LEU A 36 12.89 -12.63 2.67
C LEU A 36 13.72 -11.36 2.93
N GLY A 37 14.46 -10.94 1.91
CA GLY A 37 15.33 -9.76 1.92
C GLY A 37 14.79 -8.64 1.03
N CYS A 38 13.48 -8.36 1.07
CA CYS A 38 12.83 -7.51 0.07
C CYS A 38 13.50 -6.14 -0.04
N ARG A 39 13.83 -5.74 -1.27
CA ARG A 39 14.54 -4.48 -1.59
C ARG A 39 13.72 -3.23 -1.29
N HIS A 40 12.40 -3.38 -1.21
CA HIS A 40 11.45 -2.32 -0.92
C HIS A 40 10.86 -2.40 0.51
N CYS A 41 11.46 -3.20 1.41
CA CYS A 41 10.94 -3.40 2.76
C CYS A 41 11.06 -2.14 3.62
N GLY A 42 9.93 -1.54 3.96
CA GLY A 42 9.86 -0.35 4.83
C GLY A 42 10.33 -0.60 6.26
N SER A 43 10.08 -1.79 6.81
CA SER A 43 10.50 -2.15 8.18
C SER A 43 11.95 -2.66 8.27
N ARG A 44 12.65 -2.81 7.13
CA ARG A 44 13.97 -3.48 7.04
C ARG A 44 13.98 -4.85 7.74
N ALA A 45 12.86 -5.59 7.66
CA ALA A 45 12.65 -6.86 8.35
C ALA A 45 13.74 -7.90 8.03
N GLY A 46 14.01 -8.79 9.00
CA GLY A 46 15.03 -9.82 8.89
C GLY A 46 15.23 -10.53 10.23
N ALA A 47 15.94 -9.86 11.15
CA ALA A 47 16.12 -10.38 12.51
C ALA A 47 14.92 -10.04 13.41
N GLU A 48 14.80 -10.80 14.50
CA GLU A 48 13.85 -10.51 15.58
C GLU A 48 14.04 -9.09 16.12
N ARG A 49 12.93 -8.42 16.43
CA ARG A 49 12.99 -7.13 17.09
C ARG A 49 13.36 -7.33 18.56
N PRO A 50 14.27 -6.52 19.12
CA PRO A 50 14.50 -6.54 20.56
C PRO A 50 13.22 -6.19 21.33
N GLY A 51 12.85 -7.03 22.30
CA GLY A 51 11.69 -6.78 23.16
C GLY A 51 10.34 -7.04 22.50
N GLU A 52 10.25 -7.97 21.54
CA GLU A 52 8.96 -8.49 21.06
C GLU A 52 8.06 -8.91 22.23
N LEU A 53 6.75 -8.69 22.09
CA LEU A 53 5.77 -9.06 23.10
C LEU A 53 5.85 -10.55 23.39
N THR A 54 5.78 -10.92 24.67
CA THR A 54 5.58 -12.32 25.06
C THR A 54 4.20 -12.80 24.61
N LEU A 55 3.94 -14.11 24.63
CA LEU A 55 2.61 -14.64 24.36
C LEU A 55 1.57 -14.02 25.31
N GLU A 56 1.87 -13.93 26.60
CA GLU A 56 0.95 -13.35 27.59
C GLU A 56 0.58 -11.90 27.25
N GLU A 57 1.56 -11.07 26.91
CA GLU A 57 1.35 -9.69 26.49
C GLU A 57 0.58 -9.59 25.18
N ALA A 58 0.83 -10.49 24.22
CA ALA A 58 0.09 -10.56 22.97
C ALA A 58 -1.38 -10.96 23.21
N LEU A 59 -1.64 -11.94 24.07
CA LEU A 59 -3.00 -12.35 24.43
C LEU A 59 -3.75 -11.24 25.18
N ASP A 60 -3.07 -10.48 26.03
CA ASP A 60 -3.66 -9.29 26.66
C ASP A 60 -3.97 -8.19 25.63
N THR A 61 -3.05 -7.95 24.70
CA THR A 61 -3.25 -7.03 23.57
C THR A 61 -4.50 -7.38 22.77
N VAL A 62 -4.74 -8.67 22.48
CA VAL A 62 -5.97 -9.12 21.81
C VAL A 62 -7.22 -8.74 22.62
N LYS A 63 -7.21 -8.91 23.94
CA LYS A 63 -8.32 -8.50 24.81
C LYS A 63 -8.55 -7.00 24.74
N GLN A 64 -7.48 -6.20 24.78
CA GLN A 64 -7.57 -4.73 24.67
C GLN A 64 -8.14 -4.28 23.33
N LEU A 65 -7.71 -4.89 22.21
CA LEU A 65 -8.26 -4.60 20.87
C LEU A 65 -9.76 -4.95 20.79
N ALA A 66 -10.15 -6.10 21.33
CA ALA A 66 -11.56 -6.52 21.37
C ALA A 66 -12.41 -5.58 22.24
N ALA A 67 -11.91 -5.22 23.43
CA ALA A 67 -12.58 -4.27 24.34
C ALA A 67 -12.74 -2.88 23.72
N LEU A 68 -11.73 -2.44 22.95
CA LEU A 68 -11.81 -1.19 22.19
C LEU A 68 -12.88 -1.26 21.10
N GLY A 69 -13.25 -2.43 20.58
CA GLY A 69 -14.25 -2.60 19.52
C GLY A 69 -13.68 -2.79 18.12
N VAL A 70 -12.39 -3.17 18.02
CA VAL A 70 -11.77 -3.60 16.76
C VAL A 70 -12.54 -4.80 16.20
N ARG A 71 -12.70 -4.85 14.88
CA ARG A 71 -13.45 -5.92 14.20
C ARG A 71 -12.57 -6.83 13.36
N GLU A 72 -11.43 -6.33 12.90
CA GLU A 72 -10.47 -7.09 12.11
C GLU A 72 -9.05 -6.82 12.60
N VAL A 73 -8.28 -7.88 12.74
CA VAL A 73 -6.83 -7.82 12.97
C VAL A 73 -6.13 -8.53 11.82
N THR A 74 -5.30 -7.80 11.09
CA THR A 74 -4.42 -8.35 10.06
C THR A 74 -3.04 -8.59 10.65
N LEU A 75 -2.69 -9.87 10.79
CA LEU A 75 -1.37 -10.31 11.18
C LEU A 75 -0.39 -10.11 10.02
N ILE A 76 0.66 -9.37 10.30
CA ILE A 76 1.83 -9.21 9.44
C ILE A 76 3.07 -9.54 10.28
N GLY A 77 4.25 -9.30 9.75
CA GLY A 77 5.47 -9.26 10.55
C GLY A 77 6.53 -8.43 9.84
N GLY A 78 7.78 -8.85 9.99
CA GLY A 78 8.52 -9.28 8.82
C GLY A 78 7.74 -10.39 8.11
N GLU A 79 7.66 -11.57 8.73
CA GLU A 79 6.83 -12.70 8.28
C GLU A 79 6.18 -13.39 9.50
N ALA A 80 4.85 -13.43 9.53
CA ALA A 80 4.08 -13.77 10.73
C ALA A 80 4.32 -15.21 11.20
N TYR A 81 4.39 -16.17 10.27
CA TYR A 81 4.57 -17.60 10.59
C TYR A 81 5.96 -17.97 11.10
N LEU A 82 6.88 -17.01 11.21
CA LEU A 82 8.21 -17.23 11.79
C LEU A 82 8.24 -16.98 13.30
N ARG A 83 7.13 -16.53 13.88
CA ARG A 83 6.95 -16.43 15.32
C ARG A 83 6.30 -17.70 15.84
N ASP A 84 6.92 -18.36 16.81
CA ASP A 84 6.55 -19.73 17.24
C ASP A 84 5.08 -19.86 17.72
N ASP A 85 4.55 -18.81 18.36
CA ASP A 85 3.20 -18.77 18.97
C ASP A 85 2.17 -18.00 18.10
N TRP A 86 2.44 -17.82 16.79
CA TRP A 86 1.55 -17.06 15.90
C TRP A 86 0.13 -17.64 15.82
N VAL A 87 0.00 -18.98 15.89
CA VAL A 87 -1.27 -19.70 15.86
C VAL A 87 -2.11 -19.38 17.09
N ASP A 88 -1.48 -19.27 18.27
CA ASP A 88 -2.17 -18.93 19.51
C ASP A 88 -2.72 -17.50 19.46
N ILE A 89 -1.94 -16.55 18.93
CA ILE A 89 -2.36 -15.16 18.73
C ILE A 89 -3.53 -15.10 17.75
N ALA A 90 -3.43 -15.76 16.59
CA ALA A 90 -4.49 -15.83 15.59
C ALA A 90 -5.77 -16.46 16.16
N SER A 91 -5.63 -17.56 16.91
CA SER A 91 -6.75 -18.24 17.57
C SER A 91 -7.42 -17.33 18.61
N ALA A 92 -6.63 -16.59 19.39
CA ALA A 92 -7.15 -15.66 20.38
C ALA A 92 -7.95 -14.51 19.73
N ILE A 93 -7.47 -13.95 18.61
CA ILE A 93 -8.19 -12.93 17.84
C ILE A 93 -9.56 -13.46 17.41
N THR A 94 -9.58 -14.66 16.81
CA THR A 94 -10.83 -15.29 16.35
C THR A 94 -11.78 -15.59 17.51
N LYS A 95 -11.28 -16.14 18.62
CA LYS A 95 -12.07 -16.45 19.83
C LYS A 95 -12.62 -15.19 20.51
N ALA A 96 -11.95 -14.05 20.37
CA ALA A 96 -12.43 -12.75 20.84
C ALA A 96 -13.54 -12.15 19.95
N GLY A 97 -13.96 -12.84 18.89
CA GLY A 97 -15.02 -12.39 17.97
C GLY A 97 -14.54 -11.42 16.89
N MET A 98 -13.23 -11.22 16.76
CA MET A 98 -12.62 -10.41 15.70
C MET A 98 -12.27 -11.29 14.49
N ALA A 99 -12.35 -10.71 13.30
CA ALA A 99 -11.87 -11.34 12.09
C ALA A 99 -10.32 -11.36 12.07
N CYS A 100 -9.71 -12.54 11.95
CA CYS A 100 -8.26 -12.65 11.77
C CYS A 100 -7.90 -12.84 10.28
N THR A 101 -7.00 -12.00 9.77
CA THR A 101 -6.43 -12.10 8.42
C THR A 101 -4.90 -12.08 8.51
N MET A 102 -4.21 -12.53 7.46
CA MET A 102 -2.74 -12.54 7.42
C MET A 102 -2.22 -12.02 6.09
N VAL A 103 -1.07 -11.31 6.08
CA VAL A 103 -0.31 -10.99 4.87
C VAL A 103 1.05 -11.66 4.95
N THR A 104 1.48 -12.28 3.85
CA THR A 104 2.68 -13.13 3.82
C THR A 104 3.41 -13.03 2.48
N GLY A 105 4.74 -13.16 2.51
CA GLY A 105 5.55 -13.35 1.30
C GLY A 105 5.40 -14.75 0.67
N GLY A 106 4.77 -15.70 1.35
CA GLY A 106 4.45 -17.03 0.84
C GLY A 106 5.63 -17.99 0.74
N TYR A 107 6.86 -17.54 1.01
CA TYR A 107 8.07 -18.31 0.72
C TYR A 107 8.13 -19.70 1.36
N ARG A 108 7.67 -19.84 2.60
CA ARG A 108 7.58 -21.12 3.34
C ARG A 108 6.14 -21.43 3.79
N LEU A 109 5.13 -20.92 3.10
CA LEU A 109 3.74 -21.21 3.45
C LEU A 109 3.30 -22.57 2.87
N ASP A 110 3.74 -23.65 3.52
CA ASP A 110 3.43 -25.04 3.18
C ASP A 110 2.04 -25.49 3.68
N ASP A 111 1.66 -26.73 3.36
CA ASP A 111 0.37 -27.30 3.77
C ASP A 111 0.19 -27.32 5.29
N PHE A 112 1.28 -27.55 6.04
CA PHE A 112 1.23 -27.59 7.50
C PHE A 112 0.82 -26.22 8.05
N ARG A 113 1.48 -25.14 7.63
CA ARG A 113 1.12 -23.77 8.05
C ARG A 113 -0.27 -23.35 7.58
N ILE A 114 -0.72 -23.84 6.43
CA ILE A 114 -2.09 -23.60 5.95
C ILE A 114 -3.11 -24.31 6.84
N GLN A 115 -2.84 -25.54 7.29
CA GLN A 115 -3.70 -26.22 8.26
C GLN A 115 -3.71 -25.50 9.61
N GLU A 116 -2.57 -24.97 10.07
CA GLU A 116 -2.51 -24.12 11.27
C GLU A 116 -3.36 -22.86 11.12
N ALA A 117 -3.28 -22.16 9.98
CA ALA A 117 -4.10 -20.99 9.68
C ALA A 117 -5.61 -21.32 9.71
N LEU A 118 -5.99 -22.45 9.10
CA LEU A 118 -7.36 -22.96 9.11
C LEU A 118 -7.85 -23.29 10.52
N ALA A 119 -6.99 -23.89 11.36
CA ALA A 119 -7.30 -24.24 12.75
C ALA A 119 -7.42 -23.00 13.65
N ALA A 120 -6.62 -21.96 13.40
CA ALA A 120 -6.71 -20.67 14.08
C ALA A 120 -7.94 -19.84 13.66
N GLY A 121 -8.63 -20.24 12.58
CA GLY A 121 -9.80 -19.55 12.05
C GLY A 121 -9.47 -18.32 11.20
N ILE A 122 -8.27 -18.27 10.61
CA ILE A 122 -7.93 -17.25 9.61
C ILE A 122 -8.90 -17.40 8.43
N ARG A 123 -9.51 -16.29 8.03
CA ARG A 123 -10.50 -16.26 6.93
C ARG A 123 -9.91 -15.79 5.60
N ARG A 124 -8.78 -15.08 5.61
CA ARG A 124 -8.14 -14.52 4.42
C ARG A 124 -6.63 -14.46 4.58
N ILE A 125 -5.93 -14.82 3.52
CA ILE A 125 -4.48 -14.64 3.41
C ILE A 125 -4.18 -13.79 2.16
N GLY A 126 -3.45 -12.70 2.37
CA GLY A 126 -2.88 -11.85 1.34
C GLY A 126 -1.49 -12.33 0.96
N VAL A 127 -1.34 -12.88 -0.25
CA VAL A 127 -0.03 -13.28 -0.78
C VAL A 127 0.58 -12.11 -1.53
N SER A 128 1.84 -11.86 -1.25
CA SER A 128 2.53 -10.66 -1.68
C SER A 128 3.29 -10.97 -2.99
N ILE A 129 2.83 -10.44 -4.14
CA ILE A 129 3.37 -10.72 -5.49
C ILE A 129 3.68 -9.40 -6.20
N ASP A 130 4.98 -9.07 -6.37
CA ASP A 130 5.40 -7.76 -6.89
C ASP A 130 5.92 -7.75 -8.33
N GLY A 131 5.77 -8.85 -9.07
CA GLY A 131 6.25 -8.97 -10.45
C GLY A 131 6.10 -10.40 -10.96
N ILE A 132 6.59 -10.64 -12.17
CA ILE A 132 6.58 -11.95 -12.84
C ILE A 132 7.98 -12.56 -12.76
N GLY A 133 8.06 -13.81 -12.31
CA GLY A 133 9.30 -14.59 -12.31
C GLY A 133 10.46 -13.87 -11.64
N ALA A 134 11.47 -13.57 -12.43
CA ALA A 134 12.73 -13.01 -11.95
C ALA A 134 12.60 -11.57 -11.42
N THR A 135 11.61 -10.79 -11.91
CA THR A 135 11.32 -9.45 -11.36
C THR A 135 10.86 -9.55 -9.91
N HIS A 136 9.96 -10.49 -9.61
CA HIS A 136 9.50 -10.74 -8.24
C HIS A 136 10.65 -11.23 -7.35
N ASP A 137 11.42 -12.23 -7.80
CA ASP A 137 12.57 -12.75 -7.05
C ASP A 137 13.58 -11.64 -6.71
N HIS A 138 13.83 -10.73 -7.67
CA HIS A 138 14.70 -9.59 -7.47
C HIS A 138 14.15 -8.63 -6.41
N LEU A 139 12.87 -8.24 -6.52
CA LEU A 139 12.21 -7.32 -5.59
C LEU A 139 12.11 -7.90 -4.18
N ARG A 140 11.83 -9.19 -4.05
CA ARG A 140 11.75 -9.93 -2.77
C ARG A 140 13.11 -10.38 -2.22
N GLY A 141 14.16 -10.24 -3.01
CA GLY A 141 15.54 -10.50 -2.60
C GLY A 141 15.86 -11.98 -2.41
N ARG A 142 15.13 -12.88 -3.09
CA ARG A 142 15.34 -14.32 -2.98
C ARG A 142 14.90 -15.06 -4.24
N ILE A 143 15.80 -15.84 -4.82
CA ILE A 143 15.50 -16.70 -5.98
C ILE A 143 14.49 -17.78 -5.57
N GLY A 144 13.50 -18.02 -6.44
CA GLY A 144 12.40 -18.95 -6.23
C GLY A 144 11.27 -18.42 -5.34
N SER A 145 11.30 -17.14 -4.94
CA SER A 145 10.20 -16.58 -4.16
C SER A 145 8.94 -16.37 -4.98
N TYR A 146 9.06 -16.14 -6.29
CA TYR A 146 7.92 -16.09 -7.19
C TYR A 146 7.15 -17.41 -7.22
N GLU A 147 7.84 -18.51 -7.50
CA GLU A 147 7.22 -19.84 -7.53
C GLU A 147 6.65 -20.23 -6.16
N ALA A 148 7.35 -19.91 -5.07
CA ALA A 148 6.84 -20.15 -3.73
C ALA A 148 5.57 -19.34 -3.42
N ALA A 149 5.49 -18.07 -3.85
CA ALA A 149 4.30 -17.26 -3.71
C ALA A 149 3.12 -17.81 -4.52
N LEU A 150 3.36 -18.30 -5.75
CA LEU A 150 2.32 -18.96 -6.55
C LEU A 150 1.86 -20.28 -5.94
N ASP A 151 2.79 -21.09 -5.44
CA ASP A 151 2.47 -22.34 -4.74
C ASP A 151 1.62 -22.07 -3.49
N ALA A 152 2.01 -21.09 -2.66
CA ALA A 152 1.23 -20.65 -1.52
C ALA A 152 -0.19 -20.20 -1.92
N ALA A 153 -0.32 -19.38 -2.98
CA ALA A 153 -1.62 -18.95 -3.49
C ALA A 153 -2.50 -20.13 -3.94
N ARG A 154 -1.93 -21.09 -4.68
CA ARG A 154 -2.64 -22.30 -5.13
C ARG A 154 -3.10 -23.16 -3.95
N ARG A 155 -2.25 -23.35 -2.94
CA ARG A 155 -2.60 -24.11 -1.73
C ARG A 155 -3.71 -23.43 -0.94
N ILE A 156 -3.67 -22.11 -0.78
CA ILE A 156 -4.74 -21.33 -0.14
C ILE A 156 -6.07 -21.57 -0.86
N MET A 157 -6.07 -21.44 -2.20
CA MET A 157 -7.26 -21.67 -3.01
C MET A 157 -7.79 -23.10 -2.91
N ALA A 158 -6.89 -24.09 -2.87
CA ALA A 158 -7.25 -25.51 -2.72
C ALA A 158 -7.98 -25.81 -1.39
N THR A 159 -7.86 -24.95 -0.37
CA THR A 159 -8.62 -25.13 0.88
C THR A 159 -10.13 -24.94 0.71
N GLY A 160 -10.56 -24.11 -0.27
CA GLY A 160 -11.95 -23.66 -0.41
C GLY A 160 -12.52 -22.91 0.80
N ARG A 161 -11.68 -22.54 1.78
CA ARG A 161 -12.09 -22.01 3.09
C ARG A 161 -11.43 -20.68 3.45
N ILE A 162 -10.23 -20.42 2.94
CA ILE A 162 -9.52 -19.16 3.11
C ILE A 162 -9.62 -18.37 1.82
N GLY A 163 -10.08 -17.13 1.91
CA GLY A 163 -10.06 -16.21 0.78
C GLY A 163 -8.62 -15.81 0.42
N LEU A 164 -8.29 -15.86 -0.88
CA LEU A 164 -7.02 -15.35 -1.40
C LEU A 164 -7.17 -13.88 -1.78
N SER A 165 -6.26 -13.03 -1.30
CA SER A 165 -5.99 -11.72 -1.90
C SER A 165 -4.53 -11.63 -2.31
N VAL A 166 -4.20 -10.73 -3.23
CA VAL A 166 -2.83 -10.43 -3.60
C VAL A 166 -2.48 -8.98 -3.33
N ASN A 167 -1.25 -8.75 -2.88
CA ASN A 167 -0.70 -7.43 -2.59
C ASN A 167 0.50 -7.16 -3.50
N THR A 168 0.51 -6.00 -4.17
CA THR A 168 1.58 -5.57 -5.08
C THR A 168 2.05 -4.15 -4.77
N GLN A 169 3.37 -3.97 -4.67
CA GLN A 169 4.04 -2.68 -4.66
C GLN A 169 4.40 -2.26 -6.10
N ILE A 170 3.88 -1.11 -6.52
CA ILE A 170 4.16 -0.50 -7.82
C ILE A 170 5.48 0.29 -7.70
N ASN A 171 6.47 -0.10 -8.48
CA ASN A 171 7.78 0.53 -8.63
C ASN A 171 8.16 0.54 -10.12
N ARG A 172 9.34 1.06 -10.47
CA ARG A 172 9.80 1.10 -11.88
C ARG A 172 9.86 -0.28 -12.55
N LEU A 173 10.15 -1.34 -11.78
CA LEU A 173 10.24 -2.71 -12.29
C LEU A 173 8.89 -3.39 -12.42
N SER A 174 7.97 -3.17 -11.49
CA SER A 174 6.67 -3.83 -11.46
C SER A 174 5.60 -3.11 -12.28
N LEU A 175 5.73 -1.80 -12.50
CA LEU A 175 4.77 -1.01 -13.28
C LEU A 175 4.53 -1.57 -14.71
N PRO A 176 5.57 -1.93 -15.48
CA PRO A 176 5.37 -2.53 -16.81
C PRO A 176 4.66 -3.87 -16.78
N GLU A 177 4.75 -4.61 -15.67
CA GLU A 177 4.23 -5.97 -15.52
C GLU A 177 2.80 -6.03 -14.95
N LEU A 178 2.21 -4.90 -14.54
CA LEU A 178 0.85 -4.87 -13.98
C LEU A 178 -0.21 -5.54 -14.89
N PRO A 179 -0.18 -5.43 -16.23
CA PRO A 179 -1.12 -6.18 -17.07
C PRO A 179 -0.99 -7.69 -16.95
N ALA A 180 0.25 -8.21 -16.98
CA ALA A 180 0.50 -9.65 -16.84
C ALA A 180 0.14 -10.15 -15.44
N LEU A 181 0.42 -9.34 -14.41
CA LEU A 181 -0.06 -9.62 -13.05
C LEU A 181 -1.59 -9.67 -13.01
N ALA A 182 -2.30 -8.73 -13.63
CA ALA A 182 -3.76 -8.73 -13.66
C ALA A 182 -4.32 -10.05 -14.23
N ASP A 183 -3.77 -10.52 -15.35
CA ASP A 183 -4.17 -11.80 -15.98
C ASP A 183 -3.88 -12.98 -15.05
N LEU A 184 -2.68 -13.04 -14.46
CA LEU A 184 -2.28 -14.05 -13.49
C LEU A 184 -3.24 -14.12 -12.29
N LEU A 185 -3.68 -12.97 -11.77
CA LEU A 185 -4.57 -12.93 -10.61
C LEU A 185 -5.97 -13.48 -10.91
N VAL A 186 -6.46 -13.27 -12.14
CA VAL A 186 -7.69 -13.91 -12.62
C VAL A 186 -7.49 -15.42 -12.74
N GLU A 187 -6.37 -15.86 -13.32
CA GLU A 187 -6.05 -17.28 -13.51
C GLU A 187 -5.99 -18.06 -12.19
N ILE A 188 -5.32 -17.51 -11.17
CA ILE A 188 -5.21 -18.16 -9.86
C ILE A 188 -6.51 -18.07 -9.04
N GLY A 189 -7.51 -17.31 -9.50
CA GLY A 189 -8.79 -17.14 -8.81
C GLY A 189 -8.73 -16.24 -7.58
N ALA A 190 -7.84 -15.25 -7.56
CA ALA A 190 -7.75 -14.31 -6.45
C ALA A 190 -9.05 -13.50 -6.31
N SER A 191 -9.54 -13.31 -5.09
CA SER A 191 -10.76 -12.52 -4.85
C SER A 191 -10.51 -11.01 -4.91
N ALA A 192 -9.30 -10.58 -4.57
CA ALA A 192 -8.93 -9.17 -4.48
C ALA A 192 -7.45 -8.93 -4.80
N TRP A 193 -7.16 -7.76 -5.36
CA TRP A 193 -5.83 -7.24 -5.62
C TRP A 193 -5.66 -5.87 -4.97
N GLN A 194 -4.77 -5.77 -3.97
CA GLN A 194 -4.38 -4.51 -3.37
C GLN A 194 -3.07 -4.00 -3.99
N VAL A 195 -3.11 -2.79 -4.55
CA VAL A 195 -1.94 -2.14 -5.13
C VAL A 195 -1.54 -0.91 -4.32
N GLN A 196 -0.24 -0.68 -4.16
CA GLN A 196 0.31 0.46 -3.42
C GLN A 196 1.56 0.97 -4.12
N LEU A 197 1.86 2.28 -4.07
CA LEU A 197 3.16 2.77 -4.57
C LEU A 197 4.27 2.34 -3.62
N THR A 198 5.43 1.99 -4.16
CA THR A 198 6.66 1.86 -3.36
C THR A 198 7.05 3.25 -2.85
N VAL A 199 7.20 3.38 -1.54
CA VAL A 199 7.56 4.63 -0.87
C VAL A 199 9.00 4.54 -0.38
N ALA A 200 9.70 5.69 -0.36
CA ALA A 200 11.08 5.84 0.08
C ALA A 200 11.27 5.64 1.60
N LEU A 201 10.90 4.47 2.11
CA LEU A 201 11.02 4.08 3.51
C LEU A 201 11.82 2.77 3.61
N GLY A 202 12.62 2.62 4.67
CA GLY A 202 13.43 1.43 4.88
C GLY A 202 14.39 1.20 3.72
N ARG A 203 14.50 -0.05 3.26
CA ARG A 203 15.41 -0.40 2.15
C ARG A 203 15.06 0.32 0.84
N ALA A 204 13.82 0.74 0.64
CA ALA A 204 13.43 1.51 -0.55
C ALA A 204 14.03 2.93 -0.55
N ALA A 205 14.30 3.52 0.62
CA ALA A 205 14.94 4.83 0.72
C ALA A 205 16.38 4.82 0.18
N ASP A 206 17.04 3.67 0.25
CA ASP A 206 18.40 3.46 -0.27
C ASP A 206 18.40 3.20 -1.79
N ARG A 207 17.22 3.13 -2.41
CA ARG A 207 16.99 2.65 -3.78
C ARG A 207 16.11 3.61 -4.57
N PRO A 208 16.57 4.86 -4.79
CA PRO A 208 15.82 5.83 -5.58
C PRO A 208 15.56 5.33 -7.01
N ASP A 209 16.41 4.43 -7.51
CA ASP A 209 16.27 3.72 -8.79
C ASP A 209 14.96 2.91 -8.86
N LEU A 210 14.46 2.37 -7.75
CA LEU A 210 13.20 1.63 -7.74
C LEU A 210 11.97 2.55 -7.71
N LEU A 211 12.10 3.78 -7.22
CA LEU A 211 10.96 4.64 -6.98
C LEU A 211 10.38 5.16 -8.30
N LEU A 212 9.04 5.17 -8.37
CA LEU A 212 8.36 5.96 -9.39
C LEU A 212 8.63 7.45 -9.15
N GLN A 213 8.46 8.24 -10.20
CA GLN A 213 8.48 9.69 -10.15
C GLN A 213 7.04 10.23 -10.06
N PRO A 214 6.83 11.43 -9.49
CA PRO A 214 5.52 12.08 -9.44
C PRO A 214 4.80 12.13 -10.80
N TYR A 215 5.54 12.38 -11.90
CA TYR A 215 4.98 12.39 -13.25
C TYR A 215 4.44 11.03 -13.71
N ASP A 216 4.89 9.91 -13.14
CA ASP A 216 4.38 8.58 -13.49
C ASP A 216 2.91 8.40 -13.13
N MET A 217 2.34 9.25 -12.26
CA MET A 217 0.90 9.23 -11.96
C MET A 217 0.03 9.49 -13.19
N LEU A 218 0.56 10.17 -14.21
CA LEU A 218 -0.08 10.34 -15.52
C LEU A 218 -0.31 9.00 -16.23
N ASN A 219 0.49 7.99 -15.94
CA ASN A 219 0.43 6.66 -16.56
C ASN A 219 -0.20 5.62 -15.62
N VAL A 220 0.16 5.63 -14.34
CA VAL A 220 -0.31 4.65 -13.34
C VAL A 220 -1.84 4.66 -13.24
N MET A 221 -2.44 5.85 -13.14
CA MET A 221 -3.88 5.98 -12.92
C MET A 221 -4.74 5.49 -14.09
N PRO A 222 -4.51 5.93 -15.34
CA PRO A 222 -5.22 5.37 -16.48
C PRO A 222 -4.94 3.88 -16.68
N MET A 223 -3.71 3.40 -16.41
CA MET A 223 -3.37 1.98 -16.49
C MET A 223 -4.23 1.16 -15.52
N LEU A 224 -4.25 1.51 -14.24
CA LEU A 224 -5.05 0.81 -13.24
C LEU A 224 -6.55 0.85 -13.57
N ALA A 225 -7.06 1.98 -14.07
CA ALA A 225 -8.46 2.10 -14.46
C ALA A 225 -8.80 1.20 -15.65
N ARG A 226 -7.88 1.08 -16.63
CA ARG A 226 -8.02 0.15 -17.74
C ARG A 226 -8.02 -1.29 -17.24
N LEU A 227 -7.02 -1.71 -16.46
CA LEU A 227 -6.91 -3.08 -15.94
C LEU A 227 -8.14 -3.48 -15.13
N LYS A 228 -8.61 -2.58 -14.24
CA LYS A 228 -9.84 -2.78 -13.47
C LYS A 228 -11.02 -3.11 -14.39
N ARG A 229 -11.24 -2.29 -15.41
CA ARG A 229 -12.39 -2.41 -16.31
C ARG A 229 -12.31 -3.59 -17.26
N THR A 230 -11.12 -3.90 -17.78
CA THR A 230 -10.97 -4.83 -18.91
C THR A 230 -10.54 -6.23 -18.52
N ILE A 231 -9.95 -6.42 -17.33
CA ILE A 231 -9.42 -7.70 -16.89
C ILE A 231 -10.02 -8.08 -15.54
N LEU A 232 -9.88 -7.21 -14.53
CA LEU A 232 -10.19 -7.56 -13.15
C LEU A 232 -11.70 -7.68 -12.89
N GLU A 233 -12.51 -6.69 -13.29
CA GLU A 233 -13.98 -6.76 -13.12
C GLU A 233 -14.60 -7.94 -13.90
N PRO A 234 -14.28 -8.17 -15.20
CA PRO A 234 -14.74 -9.37 -15.91
C PRO A 234 -14.24 -10.68 -15.29
N GLY A 235 -13.04 -10.69 -14.73
CA GLY A 235 -12.44 -11.84 -14.06
C GLY A 235 -12.87 -12.03 -12.60
N GLY A 236 -13.75 -11.18 -12.07
CA GLY A 236 -14.23 -11.28 -10.69
C GLY A 236 -13.18 -10.92 -9.63
N VAL A 237 -12.14 -10.16 -9.97
CA VAL A 237 -11.09 -9.72 -9.04
C VAL A 237 -11.32 -8.26 -8.63
N GLN A 238 -11.42 -7.99 -7.33
CA GLN A 238 -11.62 -6.62 -6.84
C GLN A 238 -10.31 -5.86 -6.72
N LEU A 239 -10.18 -4.70 -7.39
CA LEU A 239 -9.02 -3.83 -7.26
C LEU A 239 -9.17 -2.84 -6.09
N PHE A 240 -8.21 -2.86 -5.18
CA PHE A 240 -8.10 -1.93 -4.05
C PHE A 240 -6.86 -1.03 -4.19
N PRO A 241 -7.01 0.21 -4.68
CA PRO A 241 -5.92 1.17 -4.66
C PRO A 241 -5.62 1.60 -3.22
N GLY A 242 -4.36 1.48 -2.84
CA GLY A 242 -3.85 1.90 -1.54
C GLY A 242 -4.11 3.38 -1.25
N ASN A 243 -3.91 3.74 0.02
CA ASN A 243 -4.07 5.12 0.46
C ASN A 243 -3.07 6.09 -0.18
N ASN A 244 -1.99 5.58 -0.78
CA ASN A 244 -0.95 6.35 -1.46
C ASN A 244 -1.11 6.40 -2.99
N ILE A 245 -2.26 5.98 -3.54
CA ILE A 245 -2.54 6.02 -4.98
C ILE A 245 -3.67 7.02 -5.27
N GLY A 246 -3.44 7.89 -6.25
CA GLY A 246 -4.48 8.66 -6.94
C GLY A 246 -4.60 10.13 -6.58
N TYR A 247 -5.73 10.48 -5.97
CA TYR A 247 -6.25 11.81 -5.59
C TYR A 247 -6.72 12.69 -6.75
N PHE A 248 -8.03 12.95 -6.75
CA PHE A 248 -8.76 14.00 -7.49
C PHE A 248 -8.57 14.05 -9.02
N GLY A 249 -7.81 13.13 -9.62
CA GLY A 249 -7.79 12.96 -11.07
C GLY A 249 -9.03 12.20 -11.58
N PRO A 250 -9.27 12.17 -12.91
CA PRO A 250 -10.49 11.66 -13.53
C PRO A 250 -10.76 10.17 -13.27
N HIS A 251 -9.72 9.38 -12.94
CA HIS A 251 -9.85 7.95 -12.66
C HIS A 251 -10.12 7.63 -11.19
N GLU A 252 -9.95 8.58 -10.28
CA GLU A 252 -10.06 8.37 -8.82
C GLU A 252 -11.44 7.84 -8.40
N PRO A 253 -12.59 8.43 -8.82
CA PRO A 253 -13.90 7.94 -8.39
C PRO A 253 -14.17 6.49 -8.81
N TYR A 254 -13.76 6.13 -10.03
CA TYR A 254 -13.92 4.78 -10.55
C TYR A 254 -13.04 3.78 -9.81
N LEU A 255 -11.75 4.10 -9.65
CA LEU A 255 -10.80 3.21 -8.98
C LEU A 255 -11.16 2.97 -7.53
N ARG A 256 -11.46 4.02 -6.75
CA ARG A 256 -11.67 3.93 -5.30
C ARG A 256 -13.11 3.59 -4.89
N TYR A 257 -14.11 4.05 -5.64
CA TYR A 257 -15.53 3.96 -5.24
C TYR A 257 -16.43 3.27 -6.27
N GLY A 258 -15.87 2.74 -7.36
CA GLY A 258 -16.64 2.03 -8.39
C GLY A 258 -17.46 2.93 -9.30
N GLY A 259 -17.13 4.23 -9.38
CA GLY A 259 -17.69 5.14 -10.38
C GLY A 259 -18.95 5.89 -9.94
N ALA A 260 -19.28 5.90 -8.65
CA ALA A 260 -20.35 6.74 -8.14
C ALA A 260 -19.98 8.23 -8.28
N ASP A 261 -20.89 9.01 -8.89
CA ASP A 261 -20.70 10.44 -9.17
C ASP A 261 -20.33 11.21 -7.89
N GLY A 262 -19.20 11.93 -7.94
CA GLY A 262 -18.81 12.91 -6.91
C GLY A 262 -17.99 12.38 -5.71
N HIS A 263 -17.77 11.07 -5.59
CA HIS A 263 -16.92 10.53 -4.52
C HIS A 263 -15.45 10.48 -4.95
N THR A 264 -14.64 11.30 -4.29
CA THR A 264 -13.17 11.27 -4.33
C THR A 264 -12.63 11.16 -2.91
N TRP A 265 -11.31 10.97 -2.80
CA TRP A 265 -10.57 11.03 -1.54
C TRP A 265 -11.13 12.10 -0.59
N SER A 266 -11.40 11.71 0.65
CA SER A 266 -11.98 12.55 1.70
C SER A 266 -11.06 12.72 2.91
N GLY A 267 -9.78 12.41 2.75
CA GLY A 267 -8.79 12.45 3.82
C GLY A 267 -8.35 11.06 4.29
N CYS A 268 -7.23 11.02 5.00
CA CYS A 268 -6.69 9.79 5.57
C CYS A 268 -7.47 9.39 6.83
N LEU A 269 -7.83 8.10 6.93
CA LEU A 269 -8.54 7.54 8.08
C LEU A 269 -7.61 6.87 9.12
N ALA A 270 -6.30 7.07 9.02
CA ALA A 270 -5.32 6.58 10.00
C ALA A 270 -5.61 7.16 11.39
N GLY A 271 -5.62 6.31 12.42
CA GLY A 271 -5.98 6.66 13.79
C GLY A 271 -7.48 6.83 14.04
N GLN A 272 -8.29 6.84 12.98
CA GLN A 272 -9.76 6.92 13.05
C GLN A 272 -10.36 5.54 12.78
N ALA A 273 -10.15 4.99 11.58
CA ALA A 273 -10.71 3.69 11.19
C ALA A 273 -9.70 2.53 11.30
N ALA A 274 -8.40 2.86 11.37
CA ALA A 274 -7.32 1.88 11.40
C ALA A 274 -6.26 2.24 12.45
N LEU A 275 -5.66 1.20 13.04
CA LEU A 275 -4.49 1.27 13.92
C LEU A 275 -3.36 0.39 13.36
N GLY A 276 -2.14 0.71 13.77
CA GLY A 276 -0.96 -0.14 13.57
C GLY A 276 -0.37 -0.52 14.92
N LEU A 277 0.09 -1.76 15.05
CA LEU A 277 0.78 -2.24 16.24
C LEU A 277 2.08 -2.93 15.82
N GLU A 278 3.17 -2.62 16.51
CA GLU A 278 4.48 -3.23 16.27
C GLU A 278 4.77 -4.37 17.24
N ALA A 279 5.78 -5.18 16.91
CA ALA A 279 6.04 -6.41 17.62
C ALA A 279 6.47 -6.18 19.07
N ASP A 280 6.98 -5.00 19.41
CA ASP A 280 7.35 -4.55 20.77
C ASP A 280 6.18 -3.92 21.56
N GLY A 281 4.98 -3.92 20.97
CA GLY A 281 3.77 -3.33 21.54
C GLY A 281 3.59 -1.84 21.25
N THR A 282 4.40 -1.23 20.40
CA THR A 282 4.25 0.19 20.03
C THR A 282 2.99 0.41 19.20
N LEU A 283 2.08 1.27 19.67
CA LEU A 283 0.85 1.63 18.97
C LEU A 283 1.07 2.84 18.03
N LYS A 284 0.49 2.79 16.83
CA LYS A 284 0.51 3.86 15.83
C LYS A 284 -0.88 4.07 15.22
N GLY A 285 -1.15 5.30 14.75
CA GLY A 285 -2.37 5.58 13.98
C GLY A 285 -2.31 5.04 12.54
N CYS A 286 -1.10 4.92 11.97
CA CYS A 286 -0.86 4.30 10.67
C CYS A 286 0.22 3.23 10.84
N PRO A 287 0.00 1.99 10.37
CA PRO A 287 1.02 0.95 10.46
C PRO A 287 2.30 1.28 9.66
N SER A 288 2.18 2.08 8.60
CA SER A 288 3.28 2.40 7.70
C SER A 288 4.12 3.60 8.12
N LEU A 289 3.64 4.44 9.04
CA LEU A 289 4.36 5.64 9.46
C LEU A 289 5.57 5.30 10.35
N PRO A 290 6.67 6.10 10.28
CA PRO A 290 7.84 5.91 11.12
C PRO A 290 7.52 5.96 12.62
N SER A 291 8.02 4.99 13.37
CA SER A 291 7.73 4.82 14.79
C SER A 291 8.32 5.94 15.63
N ALA A 292 9.50 6.45 15.27
CA ALA A 292 10.15 7.57 15.96
C ALA A 292 9.26 8.82 16.03
N ASP A 293 8.55 9.11 14.94
CA ASP A 293 7.70 10.29 14.79
C ASP A 293 6.25 10.04 15.24
N TYR A 294 5.73 8.82 15.03
CA TYR A 294 4.30 8.52 15.14
C TYR A 294 3.93 7.42 16.16
N GLY A 295 4.91 6.85 16.87
CA GLY A 295 4.67 5.90 17.96
C GLY A 295 4.03 6.59 19.16
N ALA A 296 2.84 6.13 19.55
CA ALA A 296 2.02 6.71 20.61
C ALA A 296 2.40 6.25 22.03
N GLY A 297 3.17 5.17 22.13
CA GLY A 297 3.50 4.48 23.39
C GLY A 297 3.42 2.97 23.20
N SER A 298 3.66 2.22 24.30
CA SER A 298 3.59 0.75 24.31
C SER A 298 2.41 0.25 25.14
N VAL A 299 1.83 -0.87 24.73
CA VAL A 299 0.79 -1.60 25.48
C VAL A 299 1.25 -2.06 26.87
N ARG A 300 2.56 -2.09 27.12
CA ARG A 300 3.16 -2.39 28.44
C ARG A 300 2.97 -1.27 29.45
N THR A 301 2.86 -0.03 28.96
CA THR A 301 2.86 1.17 29.81
C THR A 301 1.51 1.88 29.85
N SER A 302 0.63 1.61 28.88
CA SER A 302 -0.68 2.26 28.77
C SER A 302 -1.64 1.38 28.00
N THR A 303 -2.94 1.52 28.25
CA THR A 303 -3.95 0.77 27.49
C THR A 303 -4.04 1.28 26.05
N ILE A 304 -4.46 0.42 25.12
CA ILE A 304 -4.70 0.81 23.72
C ILE A 304 -5.76 1.92 23.64
N GLU A 305 -6.82 1.84 24.46
CA GLU A 305 -7.88 2.85 24.50
C GLU A 305 -7.34 4.22 24.92
N ASP A 306 -6.55 4.28 26.01
CA ASP A 306 -5.98 5.55 26.49
C ASP A 306 -5.06 6.16 25.44
N MET A 307 -4.16 5.38 24.86
CA MET A 307 -3.26 5.84 23.80
C MET A 307 -4.05 6.33 22.59
N TRP A 308 -5.08 5.61 22.14
CA TRP A 308 -5.91 6.00 21.01
C TRP A 308 -6.68 7.31 21.27
N ARG A 309 -7.25 7.48 22.46
CA ARG A 309 -8.07 8.68 22.80
C ARG A 309 -7.25 9.93 23.06
N SER A 310 -6.04 9.78 23.62
CA SER A 310 -5.25 10.90 24.15
C SER A 310 -4.03 11.26 23.30
N SER A 311 -3.47 10.33 22.52
CA SER A 311 -2.22 10.59 21.80
C SER A 311 -2.40 11.51 20.61
N GLU A 312 -1.68 12.64 20.63
CA GLU A 312 -1.59 13.55 19.48
C GLU A 312 -0.95 12.89 18.26
N ARG A 313 -0.05 11.91 18.45
CA ARG A 313 0.58 11.16 17.36
C ARG A 313 -0.40 10.28 16.57
N ILE A 314 -1.54 9.95 17.18
CA ILE A 314 -2.64 9.22 16.53
C ILE A 314 -3.69 10.23 16.03
N ARG A 315 -4.23 11.07 16.91
CA ARG A 315 -5.34 11.97 16.60
C ARG A 315 -4.95 13.12 15.67
N GLY A 316 -3.71 13.57 15.74
CA GLY A 316 -3.17 14.64 14.89
C GLY A 316 -3.17 14.29 13.40
N LEU A 317 -3.13 13.00 13.04
CA LEU A 317 -3.13 12.56 11.64
C LEU A 317 -4.38 13.03 10.88
N GLY A 318 -5.55 12.88 11.51
CA GLY A 318 -6.85 13.29 10.97
C GLY A 318 -7.21 14.75 11.24
N ALA A 319 -6.56 15.40 12.21
CA ALA A 319 -6.88 16.76 12.65
C ALA A 319 -6.26 17.88 11.78
N ARG A 320 -5.33 17.56 10.88
CA ARG A 320 -4.67 18.55 10.01
C ARG A 320 -5.66 19.41 9.22
N THR A 321 -5.27 20.65 9.02
CA THR A 321 -5.99 21.71 8.30
C THR A 321 -5.13 22.27 7.17
N ARG A 322 -5.65 23.23 6.40
CA ARG A 322 -4.91 23.88 5.32
C ARG A 322 -3.63 24.59 5.82
N SER A 323 -3.62 25.14 7.03
CA SER A 323 -2.44 25.83 7.58
C SER A 323 -1.27 24.90 7.86
N ASP A 324 -1.51 23.59 7.93
CA ASP A 324 -0.48 22.57 8.13
C ASP A 324 0.17 22.12 6.81
N LEU A 325 -0.38 22.57 5.68
CA LEU A 325 0.07 22.19 4.34
C LEU A 325 1.11 23.18 3.80
N TRP A 326 1.94 22.72 2.87
CA TRP A 326 2.99 23.52 2.24
C TRP A 326 3.18 23.11 0.77
N GLY A 327 3.95 23.91 0.02
CA GLY A 327 4.16 23.69 -1.41
C GLY A 327 2.85 23.69 -2.21
N PHE A 328 2.77 22.84 -3.25
CA PHE A 328 1.58 22.71 -4.11
C PHE A 328 0.30 22.44 -3.31
N CYS A 329 0.38 21.62 -2.25
CA CYS A 329 -0.80 21.24 -1.49
C CYS A 329 -1.42 22.39 -0.67
N ALA A 330 -0.67 23.44 -0.34
CA ALA A 330 -1.19 24.58 0.41
C ALA A 330 -2.14 25.46 -0.43
N THR A 331 -1.86 25.57 -1.72
CA THR A 331 -2.61 26.40 -2.67
C THR A 331 -3.63 25.62 -3.47
N CYS A 332 -3.58 24.28 -3.44
CA CYS A 332 -4.53 23.40 -4.12
C CYS A 332 -5.99 23.67 -3.72
N GLU A 333 -6.89 23.66 -4.69
CA GLU A 333 -8.34 23.81 -4.52
C GLU A 333 -8.99 22.70 -3.68
N HIS A 334 -8.33 21.53 -3.59
CA HIS A 334 -8.80 20.39 -2.80
C HIS A 334 -8.21 20.33 -1.39
N ALA A 335 -7.37 21.29 -0.98
CA ALA A 335 -6.58 21.23 0.25
C ALA A 335 -7.40 20.91 1.51
N ASP A 336 -8.55 21.58 1.72
CA ASP A 336 -9.36 21.45 2.94
C ASP A 336 -9.95 20.04 3.10
N ARG A 337 -10.33 19.42 1.98
CA ARG A 337 -10.86 18.05 1.93
C ARG A 337 -9.74 17.00 1.90
N CYS A 338 -8.68 17.25 1.14
CA CYS A 338 -7.63 16.28 0.85
C CYS A 338 -6.63 16.12 1.99
N LYS A 339 -6.24 17.24 2.62
CA LYS A 339 -5.20 17.32 3.66
C LYS A 339 -3.84 16.78 3.18
N ALA A 340 -3.52 17.05 1.91
CA ALA A 340 -2.31 16.63 1.21
C ALA A 340 -2.11 15.10 1.05
N GLY A 341 -3.19 14.33 0.95
CA GLY A 341 -3.13 12.91 0.62
C GLY A 341 -2.45 12.05 1.70
N CYS A 342 -1.68 11.04 1.27
CA CYS A 342 -1.00 10.10 2.16
C CYS A 342 0.12 10.77 2.96
N THR A 343 -0.07 10.84 4.28
CA THR A 343 0.95 11.29 5.25
C THR A 343 2.23 10.48 5.13
N TRP A 344 2.13 9.16 5.00
CA TRP A 344 3.28 8.26 4.94
C TRP A 344 4.18 8.56 3.74
N THR A 345 3.59 8.79 2.57
CA THR A 345 4.35 9.13 1.35
C THR A 345 5.08 10.46 1.49
N ALA A 346 4.40 11.50 1.97
CA ALA A 346 5.03 12.81 2.16
C ALA A 346 6.12 12.78 3.24
N HIS A 347 5.84 12.15 4.39
CA HIS A 347 6.78 12.10 5.49
C HIS A 347 8.04 11.32 5.15
N ALA A 348 7.92 10.17 4.47
CA ALA A 348 9.08 9.39 4.05
C ALA A 348 9.98 10.13 3.03
N LEU A 349 9.47 11.15 2.33
CA LEU A 349 10.29 11.96 1.42
C LEU A 349 10.91 13.16 2.14
N PHE A 350 10.14 13.83 3.01
CA PHE A 350 10.48 15.16 3.50
C PHE A 350 10.68 15.26 5.02
N GLY A 351 10.56 14.16 5.77
CA GLY A 351 10.56 14.15 7.23
C GLY A 351 9.43 14.97 7.87
N ARG A 352 8.43 15.36 7.06
CA ARG A 352 7.21 16.03 7.51
C ARG A 352 6.06 15.76 6.55
N PRO A 353 4.81 15.75 7.02
CA PRO A 353 3.65 15.63 6.16
C PRO A 353 3.30 16.96 5.48
N GLY A 354 2.22 16.99 4.70
CA GLY A 354 1.58 18.24 4.24
C GLY A 354 1.87 18.65 2.80
N ASN A 355 2.66 17.87 2.06
CA ASN A 355 2.92 18.08 0.63
C ASN A 355 3.27 16.76 -0.07
N ASN A 356 2.28 16.07 -0.64
CA ASN A 356 2.50 14.80 -1.34
C ASN A 356 2.65 15.04 -2.86
N PRO A 357 3.81 14.73 -3.47
CA PRO A 357 4.01 14.89 -4.91
C PRO A 357 3.36 13.77 -5.74
N PHE A 358 3.13 12.58 -5.15
CA PHE A 358 2.48 11.45 -5.82
C PHE A 358 0.96 11.63 -5.83
N CYS A 359 0.50 12.61 -6.62
CA CYS A 359 -0.90 12.99 -6.77
C CYS A 359 -1.24 13.17 -8.25
N HIS A 360 -2.26 12.45 -8.72
CA HIS A 360 -2.69 12.48 -10.12
C HIS A 360 -3.21 13.85 -10.53
N HIS A 361 -4.01 14.50 -9.69
CA HIS A 361 -4.46 15.88 -9.93
C HIS A 361 -3.27 16.83 -10.08
N ARG A 362 -2.29 16.77 -9.16
CA ARG A 362 -1.07 17.60 -9.22
C ARG A 362 -0.28 17.36 -10.51
N ALA A 363 -0.05 16.09 -10.86
CA ALA A 363 0.66 15.74 -12.09
C ALA A 363 -0.06 16.27 -13.34
N LEU A 364 -1.39 16.17 -13.39
CA LEU A 364 -2.20 16.73 -14.48
C LEU A 364 -2.13 18.25 -14.54
N THR A 365 -2.21 18.94 -13.39
CA THR A 365 -2.11 20.40 -13.31
C THR A 365 -0.77 20.89 -13.86
N LEU A 366 0.34 20.27 -13.44
CA LEU A 366 1.68 20.63 -13.91
C LEU A 366 1.85 20.31 -15.40
N ALA A 367 1.41 19.13 -15.86
CA ALA A 367 1.47 18.76 -17.26
C ALA A 367 0.70 19.75 -18.16
N GLY A 368 -0.45 20.25 -17.70
CA GLY A 368 -1.21 21.30 -18.38
C GLY A 368 -0.48 22.65 -18.50
N GLN A 369 0.57 22.86 -17.70
CA GLN A 369 1.46 24.02 -17.73
C GLN A 369 2.76 23.74 -18.50
N GLY A 370 2.92 22.54 -19.08
CA GLY A 370 4.16 22.11 -19.73
C GLY A 370 5.27 21.77 -18.74
N LEU A 371 4.94 21.47 -17.48
CA LEU A 371 5.87 21.16 -16.40
C LEU A 371 5.67 19.73 -15.88
N ARG A 372 6.70 19.18 -15.24
CA ARG A 372 6.63 17.95 -14.47
C ARG A 372 7.47 18.06 -13.20
N GLU A 373 7.16 17.19 -12.25
CA GLU A 373 7.95 17.05 -11.03
C GLU A 373 8.64 15.69 -10.97
N ARG A 374 9.89 15.71 -10.51
CA ARG A 374 10.63 14.52 -10.09
C ARG A 374 11.14 14.68 -8.67
N ILE A 375 11.36 13.57 -7.98
CA ILE A 375 12.04 13.54 -6.69
C ILE A 375 13.51 13.20 -6.86
N ARG A 376 14.36 13.83 -6.06
CA ARG A 376 15.80 13.53 -5.99
C ARG A 376 16.21 13.28 -4.55
N LEU A 377 16.93 12.18 -4.32
CA LEU A 377 17.54 11.89 -3.02
C LEU A 377 18.66 12.91 -2.74
N VAL A 378 18.60 13.55 -1.58
CA VAL A 378 19.61 14.53 -1.11
C VAL A 378 20.31 14.08 0.16
N GLU A 379 19.70 13.20 0.96
CA GLU A 379 20.30 12.63 2.16
C GLU A 379 19.90 11.16 2.30
N ARG A 380 20.86 10.27 2.57
CA ARG A 380 20.60 8.83 2.72
C ARG A 380 19.95 8.51 4.07
N ALA A 381 19.19 7.42 4.11
CA ALA A 381 18.60 6.94 5.33
C ALA A 381 19.67 6.39 6.33
N PRO A 382 19.44 6.48 7.65
CA PRO A 382 20.38 6.00 8.67
C PRO A 382 20.66 4.49 8.72
N GLY A 383 19.84 3.64 8.11
CA GLY A 383 19.96 2.18 8.10
C GLY A 383 19.17 1.44 9.19
N VAL A 384 18.13 2.04 9.79
CA VAL A 384 17.32 1.45 10.88
C VAL A 384 15.87 1.15 10.46
N PRO A 385 15.12 0.26 11.15
CA PRO A 385 13.73 -0.05 10.80
C PRO A 385 12.85 1.20 10.68
N PHE A 386 12.00 1.25 9.64
CA PHE A 386 11.11 2.38 9.34
C PHE A 386 11.80 3.74 9.18
N ASP A 387 13.08 3.74 8.83
CA ASP A 387 13.81 4.96 8.51
C ASP A 387 13.49 5.50 7.12
N TYR A 388 13.96 6.71 6.86
CA TYR A 388 13.80 7.39 5.59
C TYR A 388 14.99 8.31 5.35
N GLY A 389 15.27 8.59 4.08
CA GLY A 389 16.20 9.62 3.66
C GLY A 389 15.50 10.97 3.50
N ARG A 390 16.20 11.96 2.97
CA ARG A 390 15.61 13.23 2.52
C ARG A 390 15.61 13.30 1.01
N PHE A 391 14.48 13.71 0.47
CA PHE A 391 14.28 13.99 -0.94
C PHE A 391 13.88 15.45 -1.13
N GLU A 392 14.15 15.96 -2.30
CA GLU A 392 13.62 17.25 -2.76
C GLU A 392 12.79 17.06 -4.04
N ILE A 393 11.94 18.04 -4.32
CA ILE A 393 11.15 18.09 -5.56
C ILE A 393 11.89 18.99 -6.53
N ILE A 394 12.05 18.51 -7.76
CA ILE A 394 12.58 19.26 -8.88
C ILE A 394 11.45 19.43 -9.89
N GLU A 395 11.12 20.68 -10.18
CA GLU A 395 10.21 21.05 -11.25
C GLU A 395 11.02 21.32 -12.52
N GLU A 396 10.60 20.71 -13.63
CA GLU A 396 11.30 20.80 -14.91
C GLU A 396 10.30 20.77 -16.08
N PRO A 397 10.70 21.19 -17.30
CA PRO A 397 9.83 21.07 -18.48
C PRO A 397 9.36 19.64 -18.71
N LEU A 398 8.11 19.46 -19.09
CA LEU A 398 7.49 18.14 -19.32
C LEU A 398 8.25 17.33 -20.38
N ASP A 399 8.66 18.01 -21.46
CA ASP A 399 9.38 17.45 -22.60
C ASP A 399 10.91 17.45 -22.40
N GLY A 400 11.40 17.81 -21.22
CA GLY A 400 12.83 17.79 -20.90
C GLY A 400 13.40 16.37 -20.89
N GLU A 401 14.67 16.22 -21.27
CA GLU A 401 15.40 14.95 -21.14
C GLU A 401 15.31 14.45 -19.68
N GLU A 402 15.11 13.15 -19.48
CA GLU A 402 15.20 12.55 -18.15
C GLU A 402 16.64 12.74 -17.65
N GLY A 403 16.87 13.74 -16.80
CA GLY A 403 18.19 14.00 -16.23
C GLY A 403 18.71 12.77 -15.48
N ASP A 404 20.03 12.56 -15.51
CA ASP A 404 20.77 11.42 -14.96
C ASP A 404 20.15 10.84 -13.67
N GLN A 405 19.32 9.79 -13.85
CA GLN A 405 18.83 8.98 -12.74
C GLN A 405 19.84 7.84 -12.58
N GLY A 406 20.92 8.10 -11.83
CA GLY A 406 21.93 7.10 -11.54
C GLY A 406 21.27 5.78 -11.12
N GLY A 407 21.53 4.72 -11.91
CA GLY A 407 20.91 3.39 -11.75
C GLY A 407 19.99 2.95 -12.90
N LEU A 408 19.59 3.83 -13.83
CA LEU A 408 18.77 3.42 -14.99
C LEU A 408 19.49 2.46 -15.94
N GLU A 409 20.80 2.62 -16.16
CA GLU A 409 21.57 1.69 -16.99
C GLU A 409 21.69 0.31 -16.33
N GLU A 410 21.85 0.26 -15.00
CA GLU A 410 21.83 -0.99 -14.24
C GLU A 410 20.44 -1.64 -14.25
N LEU A 411 19.35 -0.87 -14.16
CA LEU A 411 17.98 -1.37 -14.26
C LEU A 411 17.62 -1.83 -15.68
N ALA A 412 18.09 -1.15 -16.72
CA ALA A 412 17.90 -1.55 -18.11
C ALA A 412 18.71 -2.81 -18.43
N ALA A 413 19.95 -2.89 -17.94
CA ALA A 413 20.77 -4.10 -18.02
C ALA A 413 20.10 -5.25 -17.26
N LEU A 414 19.57 -5.00 -16.05
CA LEU A 414 18.85 -5.98 -15.24
C LEU A 414 17.55 -6.42 -15.93
N ALA A 415 16.75 -5.52 -16.46
CA ALA A 415 15.53 -5.85 -17.22
C ALA A 415 15.85 -6.71 -18.46
N THR A 416 16.95 -6.41 -19.14
CA THR A 416 17.46 -7.23 -20.25
C THR A 416 17.91 -8.61 -19.78
N LEU A 417 18.60 -8.68 -18.63
CA LEU A 417 19.12 -9.93 -18.03
C LEU A 417 18.02 -10.83 -17.47
N LEU A 418 16.95 -10.23 -16.93
CA LEU A 418 15.77 -10.91 -16.38
C LEU A 418 14.77 -11.35 -17.46
N GLY A 419 15.10 -11.20 -18.75
CA GLY A 419 14.24 -11.62 -19.85
C GLY A 419 13.01 -10.72 -20.07
N ALA A 420 12.96 -9.53 -19.46
CA ALA A 420 11.91 -8.53 -19.71
C ALA A 420 12.06 -7.83 -21.09
N ALA A 421 12.89 -8.38 -21.98
CA ALA A 421 12.97 -8.03 -23.39
C ALA A 421 11.75 -8.58 -24.15
N GLY A 422 10.57 -8.08 -23.80
CA GLY A 422 9.32 -8.44 -24.44
C GLY A 422 8.15 -7.71 -23.81
N SER A 423 7.83 -6.52 -24.33
CA SER A 423 6.59 -5.74 -24.10
C SER A 423 6.53 -4.70 -22.96
N GLY A 424 7.67 -4.21 -22.47
CA GLY A 424 7.69 -3.05 -21.56
C GLY A 424 7.74 -1.70 -22.27
N VAL A 425 6.64 -0.92 -22.17
CA VAL A 425 6.57 0.56 -22.28
C VAL A 425 6.53 1.15 -23.72
N TRP A 426 5.39 0.93 -24.38
CA TRP A 426 4.78 1.66 -25.53
C TRP A 426 5.10 1.25 -26.98
N SER A 427 4.05 0.96 -27.76
CA SER A 427 4.02 1.33 -29.18
C SER A 427 3.30 2.68 -29.34
N ASN A 428 3.87 3.56 -30.18
CA ASN A 428 3.53 4.99 -30.33
C ASN A 428 2.07 5.35 -30.65
N ALA A 429 1.21 4.38 -30.95
CA ALA A 429 -0.23 4.59 -31.18
C ALA A 429 -1.07 4.52 -29.89
N GLY A 430 -0.62 3.79 -28.86
CA GLY A 430 -1.37 3.56 -27.62
C GLY A 430 -1.46 4.79 -26.70
N LEU A 431 -0.43 5.65 -26.69
CA LEU A 431 -0.41 6.92 -25.97
C LEU A 431 -1.24 8.02 -26.66
N ARG A 432 -1.23 8.05 -28.01
CA ARG A 432 -1.91 9.09 -28.81
C ARG A 432 -3.45 9.01 -28.78
N ALA A 433 -4.01 7.82 -28.50
CA ALA A 433 -5.46 7.63 -28.39
C ALA A 433 -6.04 8.00 -27.01
N ALA A 434 -5.21 8.01 -25.96
CA ALA A 434 -5.64 8.26 -24.58
C ALA A 434 -5.82 9.76 -24.25
N THR A 435 -5.19 10.67 -25.02
CA THR A 435 -5.24 12.13 -24.80
C THR A 435 -6.21 12.88 -25.73
N ALA A 436 -6.72 12.24 -26.80
CA ALA A 436 -7.55 12.91 -27.80
C ALA A 436 -9.05 13.05 -27.44
N LYS A 437 -9.54 12.37 -26.39
CA LYS A 437 -10.98 12.41 -25.99
C LYS A 437 -11.29 13.29 -24.78
N THR A 438 -10.31 13.98 -24.20
CA THR A 438 -10.51 14.88 -23.05
C THR A 438 -10.49 16.36 -23.42
N ALA A 439 -10.34 16.70 -24.71
CA ALA A 439 -10.44 18.07 -25.21
C ALA A 439 -11.55 18.20 -26.26
N GLN A 440 -12.75 18.57 -25.83
CA GLN A 440 -13.59 19.50 -26.60
C GLN A 440 -14.20 20.55 -25.66
N PRO A 441 -14.26 21.83 -26.07
CA PRO A 441 -14.55 22.94 -25.17
C PRO A 441 -16.05 23.12 -24.97
N ARG A 442 -16.43 23.51 -23.74
CA ARG A 442 -17.71 24.15 -23.47
C ARG A 442 -17.72 25.51 -24.17
N HIS A 443 -18.55 25.69 -25.20
CA HIS A 443 -18.94 27.02 -25.67
C HIS A 443 -20.43 27.25 -25.43
N ARG A 444 -20.70 28.38 -24.75
CA ARG A 444 -22.00 29.00 -24.49
C ARG A 444 -22.56 29.68 -25.75
N GLU A 445 -23.90 29.70 -25.83
CA GLU A 445 -24.84 30.72 -26.33
C GLU A 445 -24.50 31.58 -27.57
N ALA A 446 -25.39 31.58 -28.58
CA ALA A 446 -26.29 32.71 -28.89
C ALA A 446 -27.21 32.37 -30.09
N ALA A 447 -28.40 32.98 -30.07
CA ALA A 447 -29.57 32.77 -30.94
C ALA A 447 -29.42 33.38 -32.37
N PRO A 448 -30.47 33.35 -33.21
CA PRO A 448 -31.61 34.29 -33.07
C PRO A 448 -32.94 33.65 -32.65
#